data_AF-A0A259FR12-F1
#
_entry.id   AF-A0A259FR12-F1
#
_cell.length_a   1.000
_cell.length_b   1.000
_cell.length_c   1.000
_cell.angle_alpha   90.00
_cell.angle_beta   90.00
_cell.angle_gamma   90.00
#
_symmetry.space_group_name_H-M   'P 1'
#
loop_
_entity.id
_entity.type
_entity.pdbx_description
1 polymer ?
#
loop_
_entity_poly.entity_id
_entity_poly.type
_entity_poly.pdbx_seq_one_letter_code
_entity_poly.pdbx_strand_id
1 'polypeptide(L)'
;ARMETPGCSLCMGNQAQIRKGSTAVSTSTRNFPNRLGIDTRVYLASAELSAVAALLGRIPTMQEYLDQLGALNANAEEVYRYMNFDKIKSFSDVADTVTI
;
A
#
# COMPACT_ATOMS: atom_id res chain seq x y z
N ALA A 1 -2.98 3.58 -12.09
CA ALA A 1 -1.97 3.54 -11.00
C ALA A 1 -0.58 3.42 -11.59
N ARG A 2 0.48 3.81 -10.86
CA ARG A 2 1.88 3.60 -11.23
C ARG A 2 2.46 2.49 -10.35
N MET A 3 3.09 1.49 -10.95
CA MET A 3 3.79 0.41 -10.24
C MET A 3 5.28 0.74 -10.17
N GLU A 4 5.87 0.58 -8.99
CA GLU A 4 7.31 0.77 -8.76
C GLU A 4 7.98 -0.58 -8.55
N THR A 5 9.29 -0.64 -8.78
CA THR A 5 10.09 -1.83 -8.44
C THR A 5 10.06 -2.09 -6.93
N PRO A 6 10.12 -3.36 -6.47
CA PRO A 6 10.14 -3.69 -5.04
C PRO A 6 11.23 -2.91 -4.28
N GLY A 7 10.83 -2.12 -3.28
CA GLY A 7 11.72 -1.26 -2.52
C GLY A 7 10.98 -0.17 -1.75
N CYS A 8 11.72 0.71 -1.08
CA CYS A 8 11.14 1.77 -0.23
C CYS A 8 10.34 2.83 -1.02
N SER A 9 10.65 3.04 -2.30
CA SER A 9 9.95 4.00 -3.17
C SER A 9 9.73 5.37 -2.48
N LEU A 10 8.52 5.92 -2.53
CA LEU A 10 8.12 7.21 -1.95
C LEU A 10 8.23 7.26 -0.43
N CYS A 11 8.28 6.13 0.28
CA CYS A 11 8.29 6.08 1.75
C CYS A 11 9.52 6.82 2.34
N MET A 12 10.65 6.78 1.63
CA MET A 12 11.87 7.44 2.07
C MET A 12 12.04 8.88 1.54
N GLY A 13 11.49 9.17 0.36
CA GLY A 13 11.58 10.48 -0.30
C GLY A 13 12.97 10.87 -0.82
N ASN A 14 13.89 9.91 -0.90
CA ASN A 14 15.28 10.11 -1.34
C ASN A 14 15.51 9.83 -2.83
N GLN A 15 14.49 9.35 -3.55
CA GLN A 15 14.54 9.07 -4.99
C GLN A 15 13.38 9.80 -5.68
N ALA A 16 12.21 9.17 -5.74
CA ALA A 16 10.99 9.80 -6.19
C ALA A 16 10.37 10.65 -5.07
N GLN A 17 9.74 11.75 -5.47
CA GLN A 17 8.97 12.63 -4.59
C GLN A 17 7.61 12.95 -5.23
N ILE A 18 6.61 13.17 -4.38
CA ILE A 18 5.30 13.65 -4.84
C ILE A 18 5.38 15.14 -5.21
N ARG A 19 4.36 15.62 -5.94
CA ARG A 19 4.31 17.01 -6.41
C ARG A 19 4.44 17.99 -5.24
N LYS A 20 5.26 19.03 -5.40
CA LYS A 20 5.40 20.11 -4.41
C LYS A 20 4.04 20.69 -4.01
N GLY A 21 3.83 20.92 -2.71
CA GLY A 21 2.59 21.51 -2.18
C GLY A 21 1.37 20.58 -2.18
N SER A 22 1.52 19.32 -2.62
CA SER A 22 0.39 18.40 -2.72
C SER A 22 -0.04 17.82 -1.37
N THR A 23 -1.28 17.35 -1.33
CA THR A 23 -1.80 16.54 -0.23
C THR A 23 -1.80 15.07 -0.64
N ALA A 24 -1.34 14.18 0.23
CA ALA A 24 -1.30 12.74 -0.01
C ALA A 24 -1.87 11.94 1.16
N VAL A 25 -2.43 10.78 0.85
CA VAL A 25 -2.75 9.70 1.79
C VAL A 25 -1.76 8.58 1.53
N SER A 26 -1.10 8.08 2.56
CA SER A 26 0.03 7.15 2.45
C SER A 26 -0.08 6.01 3.46
N THR A 27 0.30 4.81 3.04
CA THR A 27 0.47 3.63 3.90
C THR A 27 1.91 3.51 4.45
N SER A 28 2.74 4.54 4.24
CA SER A 28 4.08 4.63 4.80
C SER A 28 4.06 4.74 6.33
N THR A 29 5.23 4.66 6.95
CA THR A 29 5.36 4.69 8.41
C THR A 29 5.50 6.10 8.98
N ARG A 30 5.75 7.13 8.15
CA ARG A 30 6.11 8.49 8.59
C ARG A 30 5.56 9.57 7.66
N ASN A 31 5.15 10.70 8.25
CA ASN A 31 4.59 11.86 7.56
C ASN A 31 5.18 13.22 8.01
N PHE A 32 6.40 13.24 8.56
CA PHE A 32 7.03 14.51 8.98
C PHE A 32 7.24 15.47 7.79
N PRO A 33 7.35 16.79 8.04
CA PRO A 33 7.50 17.78 6.97
C PRO A 33 8.64 17.44 6.01
N ASN A 34 8.38 17.63 4.71
CA ASN A 34 9.33 17.36 3.62
C ASN A 34 9.76 15.89 3.47
N ARG A 35 9.01 14.93 4.04
CA ARG A 35 9.33 13.49 3.92
C ARG A 35 9.02 12.92 2.54
N LEU A 36 7.76 12.97 2.09
CA LEU A 36 7.36 12.42 0.77
C LEU A 36 7.60 13.40 -0.38
N GLY A 37 7.70 14.70 -0.08
CA GLY A 37 7.95 15.77 -1.05
C GLY A 37 7.95 17.13 -0.37
N ILE A 38 8.38 18.15 -1.10
CA ILE A 38 8.55 19.51 -0.58
C ILE A 38 7.19 20.18 -0.35
N ASP A 39 7.01 20.82 0.81
CA ASP A 39 5.79 21.55 1.20
C ASP A 39 4.51 20.70 1.16
N THR A 40 4.63 19.39 1.35
CA THR A 40 3.48 18.46 1.25
C THR A 40 2.76 18.25 2.57
N ARG A 41 1.46 17.94 2.50
CA ARG A 41 0.66 17.45 3.64
C ARG A 41 0.35 15.97 3.47
N VAL A 42 0.79 15.15 4.41
CA VAL A 42 0.70 13.68 4.29
C VAL A 42 -0.11 13.11 5.46
N TYR A 43 -1.14 12.33 5.15
CA TYR A 43 -1.97 11.60 6.10
C TYR A 43 -1.61 10.12 6.05
N LEU A 44 -1.39 9.51 7.21
CA LEU A 44 -1.14 8.07 7.32
C LEU A 44 -2.47 7.33 7.46
N ALA A 45 -2.65 6.27 6.67
CA ALA A 45 -3.89 5.51 6.61
C ALA A 45 -3.64 4.04 6.24
N SER A 46 -4.66 3.20 6.38
CA SER A 46 -4.62 1.80 5.88
C SER A 46 -4.63 1.75 4.34
N ALA A 47 -4.35 0.57 3.79
CA ALA A 47 -4.38 0.35 2.35
C ALA A 47 -5.80 0.52 1.77
N GLU A 48 -6.80 0.02 2.49
CA GLU A 48 -8.22 0.10 2.12
C GLU A 48 -8.68 1.56 2.09
N LEU A 49 -8.42 2.32 3.16
CA LEU A 49 -8.78 3.74 3.22
C LEU A 49 -8.04 4.56 2.16
N SER A 50 -6.76 4.26 1.91
CA SER A 50 -5.98 4.91 0.85
C SER A 50 -6.56 4.63 -0.54
N ALA A 51 -7.02 3.40 -0.79
CA ALA A 51 -7.67 3.02 -2.05
C ALA A 51 -9.01 3.76 -2.24
N VAL A 52 -9.84 3.84 -1.20
CA VAL A 52 -11.10 4.60 -1.23
C VAL A 52 -10.84 6.09 -1.45
N ALA A 53 -9.86 6.67 -0.76
CA ALA A 53 -9.49 8.08 -0.94
C ALA A 53 -8.94 8.36 -2.34
N ALA A 54 -8.20 7.42 -2.94
CA ALA A 54 -7.71 7.52 -4.32
C ALA A 54 -8.86 7.45 -5.33
N LEU A 55 -9.90 6.65 -5.07
CA LEU A 55 -11.09 6.56 -5.93
C LEU A 55 -11.92 7.86 -5.89
N LEU A 56 -12.10 8.45 -4.70
CA LEU A 56 -12.92 9.64 -4.49
C LEU A 56 -12.18 10.97 -4.72
N GLY A 57 -10.83 10.95 -4.73
CA GLY A 57 -10.00 12.15 -4.83
C GLY A 57 -9.97 13.02 -3.55
N ARG A 58 -10.53 12.52 -2.44
CA ARG A 58 -10.57 13.18 -1.12
C ARG A 58 -10.64 12.15 -0.01
N ILE A 59 -10.41 12.58 1.23
CA ILE A 59 -10.66 11.73 2.40
C ILE A 59 -12.19 11.50 2.50
N PRO A 60 -12.65 10.23 2.55
CA PRO A 60 -14.08 9.91 2.63
C PRO A 60 -14.66 10.26 4.01
N THR A 61 -15.98 10.34 4.08
CA THR A 61 -16.71 10.22 5.34
C THR A 61 -16.73 8.76 5.81
N MET A 62 -17.07 8.53 7.08
CA MET A 62 -17.17 7.18 7.63
C MET A 62 -18.18 6.31 6.85
N GLN A 63 -19.33 6.89 6.49
CA GLN A 63 -20.37 6.15 5.76
C GLN A 63 -19.86 5.74 4.37
N GLU A 64 -19.29 6.68 3.62
CA GLU A 64 -18.72 6.40 2.29
C GLU A 64 -17.62 5.32 2.34
N TYR A 65 -16.82 5.31 3.40
CA TYR A 65 -15.81 4.27 3.62
C TYR A 65 -16.44 2.89 3.86
N LEU A 66 -17.41 2.80 4.76
CA LEU A 66 -18.08 1.53 5.09
C LEU A 66 -18.84 0.95 3.88
N ASP A 67 -19.48 1.80 3.09
CA ASP A 67 -20.22 1.39 1.89
C ASP A 67 -19.29 0.73 0.85
N GLN A 68 -18.05 1.23 0.72
CA GLN A 68 -17.05 0.67 -0.21
C GLN A 68 -16.43 -0.65 0.28
N LEU A 69 -16.39 -0.89 1.60
CA LEU A 69 -15.81 -2.10 2.18
C LEU A 69 -16.69 -3.35 2.01
N GLY A 70 -17.99 -3.20 1.76
CA GLY A 70 -18.91 -4.34 1.65
C GLY A 70 -18.46 -5.38 0.62
N ALA A 71 -17.95 -4.93 -0.53
CA ALA A 71 -17.45 -5.81 -1.58
C ALA A 71 -16.12 -6.51 -1.23
N LEU A 72 -15.25 -5.82 -0.46
CA LEU A 72 -13.98 -6.38 0.01
C LEU A 72 -14.22 -7.49 1.04
N ASN A 73 -15.14 -7.26 1.97
CA ASN A 73 -15.46 -8.21 3.04
C ASN A 73 -16.06 -9.51 2.51
N ALA A 74 -16.79 -9.46 1.38
CA ALA A 74 -17.35 -10.65 0.75
C ALA A 74 -16.30 -11.66 0.26
N ASN A 75 -15.07 -11.20 -0.03
CA ASN A 75 -13.97 -12.04 -0.53
C ASN A 75 -12.74 -11.98 0.39
N ALA A 76 -12.93 -11.64 1.67
CA ALA A 76 -11.82 -11.40 2.60
C ALA A 76 -10.85 -12.58 2.71
N GLU A 77 -11.36 -13.82 2.69
CA GLU A 77 -10.53 -15.03 2.78
C GLU A 77 -9.59 -15.22 1.58
N GLU A 78 -10.02 -14.80 0.38
CA GLU A 78 -9.19 -14.87 -0.81
C GLU A 78 -8.23 -13.69 -0.91
N VAL A 79 -8.66 -12.50 -0.51
CA VAL A 79 -7.89 -11.26 -0.58
C VAL A 79 -6.74 -11.26 0.43
N TYR A 80 -6.98 -11.66 1.68
CA TYR A 80 -5.99 -11.57 2.77
C TYR A 80 -5.14 -12.83 2.93
N ARG A 81 -4.65 -13.38 1.82
CA ARG A 81 -3.75 -14.54 1.81
C ARG A 81 -2.28 -14.11 1.86
N TYR A 82 -1.56 -14.60 2.87
CA TYR A 82 -0.11 -14.45 2.95
C TYR A 82 0.64 -15.38 1.99
N MET A 83 1.84 -14.96 1.59
CA MET A 83 2.75 -15.73 0.76
C MET A 83 3.53 -16.73 1.62
N ASN A 84 3.08 -17.98 1.63
CA ASN A 84 3.73 -19.10 2.33
C ASN A 84 4.57 -19.90 1.31
N PHE A 85 5.88 -19.66 1.24
CA PHE A 85 6.76 -20.25 0.22
C PHE A 85 6.84 -21.77 0.27
N ASP A 86 6.66 -22.37 1.44
CA ASP A 86 6.54 -23.82 1.65
C ASP A 86 5.33 -24.44 0.93
N LYS A 87 4.28 -23.65 0.67
CA LYS A 87 3.06 -24.08 -0.03
C LYS A 87 3.08 -23.76 -1.52
N ILE A 88 4.15 -23.14 -2.03
CA ILE A 88 4.25 -22.73 -3.43
C ILE A 88 5.29 -23.63 -4.10
N LYS A 89 4.80 -24.50 -4.99
CA LYS A 89 5.60 -25.56 -5.63
C LYS A 89 6.89 -25.04 -6.29
N SER A 90 6.83 -23.89 -6.96
CA SER A 90 8.01 -23.29 -7.61
C SER A 90 9.13 -22.92 -6.64
N PHE A 91 8.83 -22.71 -5.37
CA PHE A 91 9.81 -22.42 -4.32
C PHE A 91 10.23 -23.69 -3.58
N SER A 92 9.27 -24.56 -3.23
CA SER A 92 9.56 -25.82 -2.53
C SER A 92 10.43 -26.76 -3.38
N ASP A 93 10.13 -26.89 -4.68
CA ASP A 93 10.86 -27.79 -5.57
C ASP A 93 12.34 -27.39 -5.69
N VAL A 94 12.64 -26.08 -5.65
CA VAL A 94 14.03 -25.59 -5.64
C VAL A 94 14.70 -25.90 -4.30
N ALA A 95 13.99 -25.69 -3.19
CA ALA A 95 14.51 -25.94 -1.86
C ALA A 95 14.92 -27.41 -1.67
N ASP A 96 14.13 -28.36 -2.19
CA ASP A 96 14.38 -29.80 -2.11
C ASP A 96 15.67 -30.25 -2.83
N THR A 97 16.18 -29.45 -3.76
CA THR A 97 17.45 -29.74 -4.46
C THR A 97 18.70 -29.34 -3.69
N VAL A 98 18.55 -28.63 -2.57
CA VAL A 98 19.67 -28.12 -1.78
C VAL A 98 20.13 -29.18 -0.77
N THR A 99 21.34 -29.73 -0.96
CA THR A 99 22.02 -30.59 0.03
C THR A 99 22.84 -29.77 1.02
N ILE A 100 22.76 -30.11 2.32
CA ILE A 100 23.52 -29.51 3.42
C ILE A 100 24.88 -30.20 3.58
#